data_AF-G9ZBZ2-F1
#
_entry.id   AF-G9ZBZ2-F1
#
_cell.length_a   1.000
_cell.length_b   1.000
_cell.length_c   1.000
_cell.angle_alpha   90.00
_cell.angle_beta   90.00
_cell.angle_gamma   90.00
#
_symmetry.space_group_name_H-M   'P 1'
#
loop_
_entity.id
_entity.type
_entity.pdbx_description
1 polymer ?
#
loop_
_entity_poly.entity_id
_entity_poly.type
_entity_poly.pdbx_seq_one_letter_code
_entity_poly.pdbx_strand_id
1 'polypeptide(L)'
;MPFGHGSHRNGLDVDIWFYTVPRGHQPDPEIEPPSMVDAAAGTLAPGLWKTAYRDALHAAATFPETNRIFVNPVIKQHLCDSESDTRWLRKIRPWTGHDAHFHIRLNCPPGSPECITQPAIPAGDGCDADLRKWVADQSDAVLNPRPQPPRPPKPPKTPPDTCLTLLQGSTP
;
A
#
# COMPACT_ATOMS: atom_id res chain seq x y z
N MET A 1 13.98 -3.42 5.53
CA MET A 1 14.69 -4.20 4.51
C MET A 1 15.64 -3.30 3.73
N PRO A 2 16.77 -3.82 3.20
CA PRO A 2 17.74 -3.04 2.42
C PRO A 2 17.13 -2.44 1.13
N PHE A 3 16.05 -3.03 0.60
CA PHE A 3 15.26 -2.55 -0.53
C PHE A 3 13.75 -2.73 -0.25
N GLY A 4 12.88 -2.12 -1.07
CA GLY A 4 11.43 -2.23 -0.95
C GLY A 4 10.79 -1.26 0.06
N HIS A 5 9.75 -1.71 0.76
CA HIS A 5 8.98 -0.86 1.66
C HIS A 5 9.77 -0.41 2.90
N GLY A 6 9.54 0.82 3.34
CA GLY A 6 10.15 1.36 4.56
C GLY A 6 9.64 0.72 5.86
N SER A 7 8.51 0.00 5.77
CA SER A 7 7.80 -0.79 6.79
C SER A 7 8.30 -2.25 6.82
N HIS A 8 7.43 -3.22 7.14
CA HIS A 8 7.72 -4.66 7.21
C HIS A 8 8.82 -5.01 8.22
N ARG A 9 8.69 -4.49 9.44
CA ARG A 9 9.71 -4.68 10.50
C ARG A 9 9.19 -5.39 11.74
N ASN A 10 7.88 -5.53 11.88
CA ASN A 10 7.21 -6.03 13.08
C ASN A 10 6.20 -7.15 12.78
N GLY A 11 6.22 -7.74 11.58
CA GLY A 11 5.34 -8.84 11.20
C GLY A 11 3.86 -8.48 10.99
N LEU A 12 3.53 -7.18 10.88
CA LEU A 12 2.14 -6.70 10.72
C LEU A 12 1.85 -6.11 9.33
N ASP A 13 2.73 -6.36 8.37
CA ASP A 13 2.65 -5.84 7.02
C ASP A 13 2.71 -7.00 6.03
N VAL A 14 1.91 -6.96 4.97
CA VAL A 14 1.94 -7.95 3.88
C VAL A 14 1.63 -7.26 2.56
N ASP A 15 2.37 -7.63 1.51
CA ASP A 15 2.13 -7.18 0.15
C ASP A 15 1.44 -8.31 -0.63
N ILE A 16 0.35 -7.98 -1.32
CA ILE A 16 -0.41 -8.91 -2.15
C ILE A 16 -0.42 -8.36 -3.58
N TRP A 17 0.07 -9.16 -4.53
CA TRP A 17 0.09 -8.81 -5.94
C TRP A 17 -1.32 -8.75 -6.54
N PHE A 18 -1.51 -7.84 -7.50
CA PHE A 18 -2.67 -7.85 -8.41
C PHE A 18 -2.49 -8.91 -9.49
N TYR A 19 -2.43 -10.17 -9.04
CA TYR A 19 -2.18 -11.32 -9.87
C TYR A 19 -3.00 -12.52 -9.39
N THR A 20 -3.78 -13.11 -10.30
CA THR A 20 -4.59 -14.29 -10.01
C THR A 20 -3.91 -15.55 -10.53
N VAL A 21 -3.69 -16.53 -9.66
CA VAL A 21 -3.24 -17.87 -10.04
C VAL A 21 -4.47 -18.76 -10.28
N PRO A 22 -4.58 -19.44 -11.43
CA PRO A 22 -5.66 -20.40 -11.66
C PRO A 22 -5.65 -21.51 -10.60
N ARG A 23 -6.84 -22.00 -10.23
CA ARG A 23 -6.96 -23.08 -9.25
C ARG A 23 -6.12 -24.30 -9.68
N GLY A 24 -5.38 -24.87 -8.74
CA GLY A 24 -4.52 -26.04 -8.98
C GLY A 24 -3.17 -25.73 -9.64
N HIS A 25 -2.85 -24.45 -9.86
CA HIS A 25 -1.55 -24.02 -10.38
C HIS A 25 -0.75 -23.34 -9.29
N GLN A 26 0.57 -23.36 -9.43
CA GLN A 26 1.48 -22.50 -8.65
C GLN A 26 1.71 -21.20 -9.43
N PRO A 27 1.92 -20.06 -8.74
CA PRO A 27 2.44 -18.88 -9.41
C PRO A 27 3.80 -19.21 -10.03
N ASP A 28 4.06 -18.67 -11.20
CA ASP A 28 5.40 -18.69 -11.78
C ASP A 28 6.34 -17.92 -10.83
N PRO A 29 7.44 -18.54 -10.33
CA PRO A 29 8.35 -17.87 -9.40
C PRO A 29 9.09 -16.68 -10.04
N GLU A 30 9.15 -16.61 -11.37
CA GLU A 30 9.77 -15.50 -12.11
C GLU A 30 8.75 -14.42 -12.49
N ILE A 31 7.49 -14.56 -12.08
CA ILE A 31 6.45 -13.59 -12.44
C ILE A 31 6.73 -12.21 -11.84
N GLU A 32 6.77 -11.21 -12.71
CA GLU A 32 6.63 -9.82 -12.32
C GLU A 32 5.20 -9.37 -12.64
N PRO A 33 4.33 -9.13 -11.63
CA PRO A 33 2.99 -8.67 -11.88
C PRO A 33 3.02 -7.32 -12.61
N PRO A 34 2.22 -7.13 -13.68
CA PRO A 34 2.24 -5.88 -14.40
C PRO A 34 1.64 -4.76 -13.54
N SER A 35 2.06 -3.52 -13.82
CA SER A 35 1.40 -2.35 -13.24
C SER A 35 -0.06 -2.28 -13.70
N MET A 36 -0.99 -2.07 -12.77
CA MET A 36 -2.40 -1.85 -13.05
C MET A 36 -2.68 -0.42 -13.54
N VAL A 37 -1.66 0.44 -13.66
CA VAL A 37 -1.82 1.88 -13.84
C VAL A 37 -1.07 2.36 -15.08
N ASP A 38 -1.77 3.07 -15.96
CA ASP A 38 -1.15 3.98 -16.90
C ASP A 38 -0.89 5.31 -16.18
N ALA A 39 0.33 5.46 -15.68
CA ALA A 39 0.70 6.62 -14.88
C ALA A 39 0.70 7.92 -15.70
N ALA A 40 0.99 7.85 -17.01
CA ALA A 40 0.97 9.01 -17.89
C ALA A 40 -0.47 9.47 -18.13
N ALA A 41 -1.40 8.54 -18.37
CA ALA A 41 -2.82 8.85 -18.54
C ALA A 41 -3.54 9.15 -17.21
N GLY A 42 -2.98 8.74 -16.07
CA GLY A 42 -3.66 8.84 -14.77
C GLY A 42 -4.86 7.90 -14.64
N THR A 43 -4.85 6.79 -15.38
CA THR A 43 -5.97 5.83 -15.46
C THR A 43 -5.48 4.40 -15.27
N LEU A 44 -6.40 3.46 -15.07
CA LEU A 44 -6.02 2.04 -15.05
C LEU A 44 -5.50 1.61 -16.42
N ALA A 45 -4.47 0.76 -16.41
CA ALA A 45 -3.94 0.16 -17.61
C ALA A 45 -5.04 -0.67 -18.32
N PRO A 46 -5.25 -0.49 -19.64
CA PRO A 46 -6.34 -1.14 -20.35
C PRO A 46 -6.30 -2.67 -20.24
N GLY A 47 -7.43 -3.27 -19.85
CA GLY A 47 -7.61 -4.73 -19.84
C GLY A 47 -6.90 -5.50 -18.71
N LEU A 48 -6.17 -4.81 -17.81
CA LEU A 48 -5.44 -5.49 -16.73
C LEU A 48 -6.27 -5.63 -15.44
N TRP A 49 -7.11 -4.65 -15.13
CA TRP A 49 -7.91 -4.65 -13.91
C TRP A 49 -9.03 -5.70 -13.95
N LYS A 50 -9.21 -6.42 -12.84
CA LYS A 50 -10.21 -7.49 -12.70
C LYS A 50 -11.03 -7.29 -11.44
N THR A 51 -12.30 -7.70 -11.48
CA THR A 51 -13.21 -7.68 -10.31
C THR A 51 -12.61 -8.40 -9.10
N ALA A 52 -11.89 -9.51 -9.32
CA ALA A 52 -11.22 -10.24 -8.25
C ALA A 52 -10.23 -9.40 -7.43
N TYR A 53 -9.58 -8.39 -8.04
CA TYR A 53 -8.67 -7.48 -7.34
C TYR A 53 -9.43 -6.51 -6.44
N ARG A 54 -10.55 -5.97 -6.93
CA ARG A 54 -11.49 -5.18 -6.13
C ARG A 54 -12.02 -6.01 -4.96
N ASP A 55 -12.41 -7.26 -5.19
CA ASP A 55 -12.98 -8.12 -4.14
C ASP A 55 -11.94 -8.48 -3.07
N ALA A 56 -10.69 -8.73 -3.48
CA ALA A 56 -9.58 -8.92 -2.55
C ALA A 56 -9.33 -7.67 -1.68
N LEU A 57 -9.34 -6.47 -2.28
CA LEU A 57 -9.22 -5.20 -1.55
C LEU A 57 -10.39 -4.99 -0.58
N HIS A 58 -11.61 -5.27 -1.01
CA HIS A 58 -12.81 -5.15 -0.18
C HIS A 58 -12.76 -6.12 1.00
N ALA A 59 -12.43 -7.40 0.76
CA ALA A 59 -12.26 -8.39 1.81
C ALA A 59 -11.19 -7.97 2.82
N ALA A 60 -10.02 -7.52 2.35
CA ALA A 60 -8.95 -7.04 3.21
C ALA A 60 -9.35 -5.78 3.99
N ALA A 61 -10.06 -4.83 3.39
CA ALA A 61 -10.48 -3.60 4.08
C ALA A 61 -11.55 -3.86 5.14
N THR A 62 -12.49 -4.75 4.85
CA THR A 62 -13.57 -5.10 5.77
C THR A 62 -13.12 -6.05 6.89
N PHE A 63 -11.94 -6.66 6.75
CA PHE A 63 -11.33 -7.48 7.81
C PHE A 63 -11.07 -6.63 9.08
N PRO A 64 -11.55 -7.06 10.27
CA PRO A 64 -11.47 -6.25 11.49
C PRO A 64 -10.05 -5.86 11.91
N GLU A 65 -9.10 -6.77 11.71
CA GLU A 65 -7.71 -6.63 12.12
C GLU A 65 -6.90 -5.75 11.16
N THR A 66 -7.43 -5.45 9.96
CA THR A 66 -6.78 -4.53 9.03
C THR A 66 -6.84 -3.11 9.56
N ASN A 67 -5.69 -2.47 9.71
CA ASN A 67 -5.57 -1.05 10.03
C ASN A 67 -5.74 -0.19 8.77
N ARG A 68 -4.91 -0.44 7.74
CA ARG A 68 -4.83 0.34 6.49
C ARG A 68 -4.39 -0.55 5.34
N ILE A 69 -4.74 -0.15 4.12
CA ILE A 69 -4.25 -0.75 2.89
C ILE A 69 -3.70 0.34 2.00
N PHE A 70 -2.47 0.22 1.50
CA PHE A 70 -1.91 1.17 0.53
C PHE A 70 -2.03 0.64 -0.89
N VAL A 71 -2.48 1.51 -1.80
CA VAL A 71 -2.63 1.27 -3.23
C VAL A 71 -2.17 2.51 -4.00
N ASN A 72 -1.90 2.38 -5.30
CA ASN A 72 -1.66 3.53 -6.16
C ASN A 72 -2.86 4.51 -6.13
N PRO A 73 -2.64 5.85 -6.16
CA PRO A 73 -3.73 6.82 -6.23
C PRO A 73 -4.72 6.59 -7.38
N VAL A 74 -4.27 6.10 -8.54
CA VAL A 74 -5.15 5.79 -9.68
C VAL A 74 -6.11 4.64 -9.36
N ILE A 75 -5.62 3.60 -8.67
CA ILE A 75 -6.46 2.47 -8.23
C ILE A 75 -7.51 2.95 -7.22
N LYS A 76 -7.08 3.78 -6.26
CA LYS A 76 -8.00 4.38 -5.29
C LYS A 76 -9.06 5.25 -5.97
N GLN A 77 -8.67 6.06 -6.95
CA GLN A 77 -9.59 6.90 -7.75
C GLN A 77 -10.60 6.04 -8.50
N HIS A 78 -10.15 4.97 -9.18
CA HIS A 78 -11.04 4.04 -9.87
C HIS A 78 -12.09 3.43 -8.93
N LEU A 79 -11.69 3.01 -7.72
CA LEU A 79 -12.63 2.49 -6.73
C LEU A 79 -13.64 3.56 -6.27
N CYS A 80 -13.17 4.79 -6.03
CA CYS A 80 -14.05 5.90 -5.69
C CYS A 80 -15.11 6.19 -6.77
N ASP A 81 -14.75 6.03 -8.04
CA ASP A 81 -15.64 6.31 -9.17
C ASP A 81 -16.60 5.16 -9.49
N SER A 82 -16.28 3.92 -9.08
CA SER A 82 -17.03 2.72 -9.43
C SER A 82 -17.88 2.13 -8.30
N GLU A 83 -17.56 2.42 -7.04
CA GLU A 83 -18.28 1.88 -5.89
C GLU A 83 -19.55 2.68 -5.56
N SER A 84 -20.65 1.97 -5.29
CA SER A 84 -21.88 2.59 -4.77
C SER A 84 -21.84 2.85 -3.26
N ASP A 85 -21.14 2.00 -2.49
CA ASP A 85 -20.85 2.18 -1.07
C ASP A 85 -19.35 2.38 -0.86
N THR A 86 -18.95 3.61 -0.55
CA THR A 86 -17.54 3.99 -0.39
C THR A 86 -17.02 3.83 1.03
N ARG A 87 -17.84 3.42 2.02
CA ARG A 87 -17.44 3.39 3.43
C ARG A 87 -16.22 2.50 3.68
N TRP A 88 -16.12 1.38 2.98
CA TRP A 88 -14.99 0.46 3.08
C TRP A 88 -13.69 1.06 2.52
N LEU A 89 -13.79 2.04 1.61
CA LEU A 89 -12.66 2.72 1.01
C LEU A 89 -11.87 3.54 2.04
N ARG A 90 -12.43 3.90 3.20
CA ARG A 90 -11.70 4.64 4.25
C ARG A 90 -10.33 4.03 4.57
N LYS A 91 -10.24 2.69 4.64
CA LYS A 91 -8.96 1.99 4.91
C LYS A 91 -8.01 1.94 3.72
N ILE A 92 -8.51 2.14 2.50
CA ILE A 92 -7.69 2.22 1.28
C ILE A 92 -7.04 3.60 1.22
N ARG A 93 -5.70 3.64 1.25
CA ARG A 93 -4.90 4.86 1.32
C ARG A 93 -4.04 4.97 0.05
N PRO A 94 -4.13 6.08 -0.71
CA PRO A 94 -3.26 6.29 -1.85
C PRO A 94 -1.80 6.41 -1.38
N TRP A 95 -0.88 5.81 -2.14
CA TRP A 95 0.56 5.89 -1.95
C TRP A 95 1.31 5.69 -3.27
N THR A 96 2.47 6.34 -3.44
CA THR A 96 3.30 6.20 -4.64
C THR A 96 3.78 4.75 -4.82
N GLY A 97 3.86 4.29 -6.08
CA GLY A 97 4.05 2.87 -6.41
C GLY A 97 2.74 2.11 -6.22
N HIS A 98 2.79 0.92 -5.60
CA HIS A 98 1.60 0.12 -5.24
C HIS A 98 0.61 -0.05 -6.40
N ASP A 99 1.15 -0.16 -7.61
CA ASP A 99 0.42 -0.24 -8.86
C ASP A 99 0.34 -1.68 -9.36
N ALA A 100 1.31 -2.53 -9.02
CA ALA A 100 1.27 -3.98 -9.24
C ALA A 100 0.84 -4.80 -8.00
N HIS A 101 0.75 -4.16 -6.83
CA HIS A 101 0.40 -4.79 -5.55
C HIS A 101 -0.29 -3.82 -4.60
N PHE A 102 -0.95 -4.37 -3.57
CA PHE A 102 -1.43 -3.59 -2.45
C PHE A 102 -0.76 -4.05 -1.15
N HIS A 103 -0.56 -3.10 -0.25
CA HIS A 103 0.12 -3.31 1.02
C HIS A 103 -0.91 -3.27 2.14
N ILE A 104 -1.14 -4.39 2.82
CA ILE A 104 -1.98 -4.43 4.02
C ILE A 104 -1.12 -4.19 5.24
N ARG A 105 -1.61 -3.36 6.14
CA ARG A 105 -1.12 -3.23 7.52
C ARG A 105 -2.19 -3.66 8.50
N LEU A 106 -1.83 -4.51 9.44
CA LEU A 106 -2.69 -4.96 10.53
C LEU A 106 -2.58 -4.05 11.77
N ASN A 107 -3.56 -4.15 12.65
CA ASN A 107 -3.55 -3.55 13.97
C ASN A 107 -2.50 -4.24 14.86
N CYS A 108 -2.00 -3.51 15.86
CA CYS A 108 -1.20 -4.12 16.92
C CYS A 108 -2.01 -5.20 17.63
N PRO A 109 -1.47 -6.43 17.79
CA PRO A 109 -2.17 -7.50 18.48
C PRO A 109 -2.45 -7.15 19.95
N PRO A 110 -3.57 -7.61 20.52
CA PRO A 110 -3.79 -7.57 21.96
C PRO A 110 -2.62 -8.23 22.71
N GLY A 111 -2.21 -7.64 23.84
CA GLY A 111 -1.09 -8.17 24.64
C GLY A 111 0.31 -7.81 24.12
N SER A 112 0.43 -6.95 23.10
CA SER A 112 1.72 -6.44 22.59
C SER A 112 1.94 -4.97 22.99
N PRO A 113 2.33 -4.66 24.25
CA PRO A 113 2.39 -3.28 24.76
C PRO A 113 3.46 -2.42 24.07
N GLU A 114 4.49 -3.05 23.49
CA GLU A 114 5.56 -2.37 22.75
C GLU A 114 5.18 -2.10 21.28
N CYS A 115 4.03 -2.60 20.81
CA CYS A 115 3.55 -2.34 19.47
C CYS A 115 2.88 -0.96 19.38
N ILE A 116 3.44 -0.08 18.56
CA ILE A 116 2.94 1.29 18.39
C ILE A 116 2.03 1.36 17.17
N THR A 117 0.75 1.67 17.39
CA THR A 117 -0.20 1.92 16.30
C THR A 117 0.05 3.27 15.62
N GLN A 118 -0.22 3.34 14.32
CA GLN A 118 -0.27 4.62 13.61
C GLN A 118 -1.48 5.46 14.07
N PRO A 119 -1.46 6.80 13.86
CA PRO A 119 -2.61 7.66 14.10
C PRO A 119 -3.88 7.14 13.42
N ALA A 120 -5.06 7.54 13.88
CA ALA A 120 -6.32 7.14 13.25
C ALA A 120 -6.38 7.60 11.78
N ILE A 121 -7.09 6.86 10.93
CA ILE A 121 -7.40 7.33 9.57
C ILE A 121 -8.36 8.51 9.68
N PRO A 122 -8.17 9.59 8.90
CA PRO A 122 -9.16 10.65 8.77
C PRO A 122 -10.59 10.12 8.56
N ALA A 123 -11.57 10.93 8.95
CA ALA A 123 -12.96 10.62 8.64
C ALA A 123 -13.21 10.68 7.12
N GLY A 124 -14.27 10.01 6.66
CA GLY A 124 -14.61 9.93 5.23
C GLY A 124 -13.95 8.75 4.52
N ASP A 125 -14.29 8.60 3.24
CA ASP A 125 -13.76 7.57 2.34
C ASP A 125 -12.42 7.97 1.69
N GLY A 126 -12.08 9.27 1.71
CA GLY A 126 -10.91 9.84 1.06
C GLY A 126 -11.03 9.90 -0.47
N CYS A 127 -12.26 10.01 -0.98
CA CYS A 127 -12.58 10.20 -2.40
C CYS A 127 -12.76 11.70 -2.73
N ASP A 128 -11.74 12.50 -2.40
CA ASP A 128 -11.79 13.96 -2.39
C ASP A 128 -10.93 14.61 -3.50
N ALA A 129 -10.83 15.93 -3.46
CA ALA A 129 -10.03 16.70 -4.41
C ALA A 129 -8.52 16.43 -4.26
N ASP A 130 -8.06 16.07 -3.06
CA ASP A 130 -6.64 15.79 -2.82
C ASP A 130 -6.23 14.48 -3.52
N LEU A 131 -7.10 13.47 -3.51
CA LEU A 131 -6.89 12.25 -4.29
C LEU A 131 -6.78 12.55 -5.80
N ARG A 132 -7.73 13.31 -6.36
CA ARG A 132 -7.71 13.70 -7.78
C ARG A 132 -6.46 14.49 -8.13
N LYS A 133 -6.06 15.42 -7.27
CA LYS A 133 -4.83 16.19 -7.42
C LYS A 133 -3.62 15.26 -7.42
N TRP A 134 -3.58 14.24 -6.56
CA TRP A 134 -2.47 13.30 -6.52
C TRP A 134 -2.36 12.48 -7.82
N VAL A 135 -3.48 12.04 -8.39
CA VAL A 135 -3.47 11.40 -9.71
C VAL A 135 -2.91 12.34 -10.79
N ALA A 136 -3.34 13.61 -10.81
CA ALA A 136 -2.84 14.60 -11.75
C ALA A 136 -1.34 14.90 -11.57
N ASP A 137 -0.88 15.05 -10.32
CA ASP A 137 0.54 15.26 -9.99
C ASP A 137 1.40 14.06 -10.43
N GLN A 138 0.87 12.83 -10.29
CA GLN A 138 1.56 11.62 -10.76
C GLN A 138 1.71 11.62 -12.29
N SER A 139 0.64 11.99 -13.02
CA SER A 139 0.67 12.12 -14.47
C SER A 139 1.64 13.21 -14.94
N ASP A 140 1.61 14.41 -14.32
CA ASP A 140 2.55 15.49 -14.62
C ASP A 140 4.00 15.05 -14.38
N ALA A 141 4.28 14.32 -13.30
CA ALA A 141 5.63 13.86 -13.00
C ALA A 141 6.20 12.88 -14.06
N VAL A 142 5.34 12.11 -14.72
CA VAL A 142 5.73 11.18 -15.80
C VAL A 142 5.87 11.92 -17.14
N LEU A 143 4.94 12.82 -17.46
CA LEU A 143 4.92 13.55 -18.73
C LEU A 143 5.95 14.69 -18.78
N ASN A 144 6.17 15.35 -17.64
CA ASN A 144 7.01 16.53 -17.50
C ASN A 144 8.07 16.31 -16.39
N PRO A 145 9.03 15.38 -16.59
CA PRO A 145 10.02 15.07 -15.57
C PRO A 145 10.90 16.29 -15.28
N ARG A 146 10.91 16.72 -14.02
CA ARG A 146 11.75 17.83 -13.54
C ARG A 146 12.95 17.29 -12.77
N PRO A 147 14.13 17.92 -12.86
CA PRO A 147 15.26 17.57 -12.02
C PRO A 147 14.85 17.62 -10.55
N GLN A 148 15.00 16.50 -9.84
CA GLN A 148 14.73 16.49 -8.40
C GLN A 148 15.89 17.16 -7.66
N PRO A 149 15.61 18.11 -6.75
CA PRO A 149 16.65 18.65 -5.90
C PRO A 149 17.27 17.52 -5.06
N PRO A 150 18.55 17.64 -4.67
CA PRO A 150 19.19 16.67 -3.79
C PRO A 150 18.33 16.47 -2.53
N ARG A 151 17.97 15.22 -2.23
CA ARG A 151 17.25 14.94 -0.99
C ARG A 151 18.19 15.18 0.20
N PRO A 152 17.72 15.89 1.24
CA PRO A 152 18.51 16.02 2.46
C PRO A 152 18.79 14.62 3.05
N PRO A 153 19.94 14.42 3.73
CA PRO A 153 20.23 13.16 4.38
C PRO A 153 19.12 12.84 5.38
N LYS A 154 18.61 11.61 5.31
CA LYS A 154 17.59 11.15 6.25
C LYS A 154 18.24 10.98 7.62
N PRO A 155 17.58 11.39 8.72
CA PRO A 155 18.08 11.11 10.05
C PRO A 155 18.26 9.59 10.23
N PRO A 156 19.31 9.16 10.96
CA PRO A 156 19.51 7.76 11.27
C PRO A 156 18.28 7.23 12.02
N LYS A 157 17.79 6.06 11.60
CA LYS A 157 16.67 5.39 12.26
C LYS A 157 17.23 4.46 13.33
N THR A 158 17.08 4.82 14.58
CA THR A 158 17.41 3.95 15.70
C THR A 158 16.27 2.95 15.90
N PRO A 159 16.53 1.63 15.90
CA PRO A 159 15.51 0.65 16.26
C PRO A 159 15.17 0.77 17.77
N PRO A 160 14.01 0.26 18.21
CA PRO A 160 13.67 0.19 19.63
C PRO A 160 14.71 -0.57 20.44
N ASP A 161 14.86 -0.22 21.73
CA ASP A 161 15.86 -0.82 22.63
C ASP A 161 15.70 -2.34 22.73
N THR A 162 14.47 -2.84 22.80
CA THR A 162 14.21 -4.29 22.83
C THR A 162 14.68 -5.01 21.58
N CYS A 163 14.65 -4.35 20.41
CA CYS A 163 15.24 -4.88 19.19
C CYS A 163 16.78 -4.88 19.24
N LEU A 164 17.40 -3.89 19.89
CA LEU A 164 18.86 -3.84 20.06
C LEU A 164 19.36 -4.96 20.97
N THR A 165 18.63 -5.29 22.05
CA THR A 165 18.98 -6.41 22.94
C THR A 165 19.07 -7.74 22.20
N LEU A 166 18.15 -8.01 21.27
CA LEU A 166 18.17 -9.23 20.44
C LEU A 166 19.42 -9.32 19.57
N LEU A 167 19.92 -8.21 19.05
CA LEU A 167 21.14 -8.17 18.23
C LEU A 167 22.41 -8.42 19.04
N GLN A 168 22.36 -8.16 20.35
CA GLN A 168 23.50 -8.34 21.26
C GLN A 168 23.62 -9.76 21.82
N GLY A 169 22.77 -10.71 21.37
CA GLY A 169 22.84 -12.12 21.76
C GLY A 169 22.52 -12.38 23.23
N SER A 170 22.00 -11.38 23.94
CA SER A 170 21.63 -11.49 25.35
C SER A 170 20.19 -12.00 25.43
N THR A 171 19.99 -13.28 25.15
CA THR A 171 18.80 -13.97 25.63
C THR A 171 19.00 -14.20 27.13
N PRO A 172 18.04 -13.87 28.01
CA PRO A 172 18.08 -14.34 29.39
C PRO A 172 18.08 -15.88 29.46
#